data_AF-A0A5R9F0Y2-F1
#
_entry.id   AF-A0A5R9F0Y2-F1
#
_cell.length_a   1.000
_cell.length_b   1.000
_cell.length_c   1.000
_cell.angle_alpha   90.00
_cell.angle_beta   90.00
_cell.angle_gamma   90.00
#
_symmetry.space_group_name_H-M   'P 1'
#
loop_
_entity.id
_entity.type
_entity.pdbx_description
1 polymer ?
#
loop_
_entity_poly.entity_id
_entity_poly.type
_entity_poly.pdbx_seq_one_letter_code
_entity_poly.pdbx_strand_id
1 'polypeptide(L)'
;MKTRLLLIGHESNLNKVKTIAKEFPQLSIMTVEDQSEITPALSGKIDGVIVANPLQMPNEVSMLLDELPVFHMNYSAIALYTTLFKFFFNHNGNTSSPRMLSIDFFNKEDIRKQLAEEGISSERLRIKEYHASIDPAELINFHTGSWQKENEGAVITCHPEVYDSLKEEQVETYLITPTTPCVKSLLNSIIAKVKDYQKISQAENFRVRYEKAGSLLKEIGMSGTTIHRLGCLCDSIGSNNITAAELAKGFSITLRSARRILTTLEDHRIAKVIGEEQIKGRGRPRYVYHIDFNQFNVDKRLIPAYG
;
A
#
# COMPACT_ATOMS: atom_id res chain seq x y z
N MET A 1 4.88 15.37 21.75
CA MET A 1 3.55 14.94 21.27
C MET A 1 3.71 13.57 20.63
N LYS A 2 2.80 12.61 20.87
CA LYS A 2 2.86 11.29 20.22
C LYS A 2 2.19 11.37 18.84
N THR A 3 2.73 10.66 17.86
CA THR A 3 2.09 10.47 16.54
C THR A 3 0.98 9.43 16.67
N ARG A 4 -0.26 9.84 16.42
CA ARG A 4 -1.48 9.03 16.52
C ARG A 4 -1.73 8.34 15.19
N LEU A 5 -1.80 7.02 15.16
CA LEU A 5 -1.96 6.25 13.92
C LEU A 5 -3.18 5.36 14.04
N LEU A 6 -4.04 5.40 13.02
CA LEU A 6 -5.09 4.41 12.86
C LEU A 6 -4.50 3.18 12.19
N LEU A 7 -4.67 2.01 12.78
CA LEU A 7 -4.24 0.74 12.23
C LEU A 7 -5.48 -0.05 11.77
N ILE A 8 -5.50 -0.42 10.49
CA ILE A 8 -6.58 -1.19 9.87
C ILE A 8 -6.04 -2.47 9.25
N GLY A 9 -6.80 -3.56 9.34
CA GLY A 9 -6.43 -4.86 8.77
C GLY A 9 -6.97 -6.04 9.56
N HIS A 10 -6.52 -7.24 9.22
CA HIS A 10 -6.97 -8.49 9.83
C HIS A 10 -6.39 -8.66 11.23
N GLU A 11 -7.15 -9.26 12.15
CA GLU A 11 -6.83 -9.31 13.58
C GLU A 11 -5.41 -9.85 13.86
N SER A 12 -5.00 -10.90 13.13
CA SER A 12 -3.66 -11.49 13.27
C SER A 12 -2.53 -10.49 12.98
N ASN A 13 -2.73 -9.59 12.02
CA ASN A 13 -1.77 -8.55 11.68
C ASN A 13 -1.85 -7.38 12.67
N LEU A 14 -3.06 -7.01 13.11
CA LEU A 14 -3.29 -5.96 14.10
C LEU A 14 -2.54 -6.27 15.41
N ASN A 15 -2.71 -7.48 15.94
CA ASN A 15 -2.10 -7.92 17.19
C ASN A 15 -0.57 -7.89 17.13
N LYS A 16 0.00 -8.29 15.98
CA LYS A 16 1.45 -8.28 15.75
C LYS A 16 2.00 -6.85 15.72
N VAL A 17 1.36 -5.96 14.96
CA VAL A 17 1.78 -4.55 14.86
C VAL A 17 1.63 -3.85 16.21
N LYS A 18 0.51 -4.04 16.92
CA LYS A 18 0.29 -3.51 18.29
C LYS A 18 1.40 -3.93 19.25
N THR A 19 1.77 -5.20 19.22
CA THR A 19 2.81 -5.74 20.12
C THR A 19 4.16 -5.08 19.86
N ILE A 20 4.57 -4.98 18.59
CA ILE A 20 5.85 -4.37 18.20
C ILE A 20 5.84 -2.85 18.45
N ALA A 21 4.70 -2.19 18.25
CA ALA A 21 4.56 -0.75 18.46
C ALA A 21 4.77 -0.32 19.92
N LYS A 22 4.69 -1.24 20.90
CA LYS A 22 5.05 -0.97 22.30
C LYS A 22 6.51 -0.54 22.47
N GLU A 23 7.40 -0.95 21.55
CA GLU A 23 8.80 -0.52 21.52
C GLU A 23 8.99 0.93 21.01
N PHE A 24 7.92 1.57 20.52
CA PHE A 24 7.94 2.90 19.89
C PHE A 24 7.10 3.90 20.70
N PRO A 25 7.58 4.42 21.84
CA PRO A 25 6.79 5.25 22.76
C PRO A 25 6.29 6.57 22.15
N GLN A 26 6.92 7.04 21.07
CA GLN A 26 6.52 8.19 20.28
C GLN A 26 5.27 7.96 19.43
N LEU A 27 4.82 6.70 19.27
CA LEU A 27 3.62 6.34 18.52
C LEU A 27 2.46 6.03 19.47
N SER A 28 1.25 6.31 19.01
CA SER A 28 -0.01 5.93 19.64
C SER A 28 -0.87 5.22 18.61
N ILE A 29 -1.01 3.91 18.74
CA ILE A 29 -1.76 3.08 17.78
C ILE A 29 -3.21 2.94 18.24
N MET A 30 -4.15 3.31 17.37
CA MET A 30 -5.59 3.08 17.52
C MET A 30 -6.02 2.00 16.53
N THR A 31 -7.00 1.18 16.90
CA THR A 31 -7.71 0.28 15.98
C THR A 31 -9.20 0.54 16.06
N VAL A 32 -9.89 0.22 14.99
CA VAL A 32 -11.35 0.10 14.93
C VAL A 32 -11.70 -1.39 14.82
N GLU A 33 -12.80 -1.82 15.42
CA GLU A 33 -13.28 -3.20 15.29
C GLU A 33 -14.02 -3.35 13.96
N ASP A 34 -14.81 -2.33 13.59
CA ASP A 34 -15.52 -2.26 12.32
C ASP A 34 -15.05 -1.06 11.48
N GLN A 35 -14.96 -1.25 10.17
CA GLN A 35 -14.70 -0.16 9.21
C GLN A 35 -15.79 0.93 9.26
N SER A 36 -17.01 0.59 9.68
CA SER A 36 -18.11 1.54 9.88
C SER A 36 -17.83 2.60 10.96
N GLU A 37 -16.89 2.33 11.88
CA GLU A 37 -16.45 3.29 12.90
C GLU A 37 -15.51 4.38 12.33
N ILE A 38 -14.98 4.16 11.13
CA ILE A 38 -14.14 5.13 10.45
C ILE A 38 -15.04 6.25 9.95
N THR A 39 -15.01 7.38 10.65
CA THR A 39 -15.81 8.56 10.33
C THR A 39 -14.92 9.77 10.01
N PRO A 40 -15.44 10.81 9.34
CA PRO A 40 -14.65 12.02 9.08
C PRO A 40 -14.16 12.70 10.37
N ALA A 41 -14.90 12.54 11.48
CA ALA A 41 -14.50 13.06 12.80
C ALA A 41 -13.22 12.39 13.34
N LEU A 42 -12.86 11.21 12.84
CA LEU A 42 -11.64 10.51 13.21
C LEU A 42 -10.38 11.21 12.66
N SER A 43 -10.51 11.91 11.52
CA SER A 43 -9.39 12.60 10.86
C SER A 43 -8.68 13.63 11.75
N GLY A 44 -9.41 14.32 12.65
CA GLY A 44 -8.83 15.26 13.62
C GLY A 44 -8.10 14.60 14.79
N LYS A 45 -8.31 13.29 14.99
CA LYS A 45 -7.78 12.51 16.12
C LYS A 45 -6.56 11.67 15.75
N ILE A 46 -6.20 11.59 14.47
CA ILE A 46 -5.09 10.78 13.98
C ILE A 46 -4.20 11.62 13.05
N ASP A 47 -2.95 11.18 12.91
CA ASP A 47 -1.90 11.84 12.12
C ASP A 47 -1.48 10.96 10.90
N GLY A 48 -2.05 9.75 10.76
CA GLY A 48 -1.80 8.83 9.66
C GLY A 48 -2.51 7.50 9.82
N VAL A 49 -2.49 6.70 8.75
CA VAL A 49 -3.15 5.39 8.68
C VAL A 49 -2.13 4.31 8.32
N ILE A 50 -2.14 3.18 9.02
CA ILE A 50 -1.38 1.99 8.66
C ILE A 50 -2.36 0.93 8.14
N VAL A 51 -2.16 0.51 6.90
CA VAL A 51 -2.85 -0.65 6.31
C VAL A 51 -1.99 -1.89 6.55
N ALA A 52 -2.42 -2.75 7.45
CA ALA A 52 -1.67 -3.91 7.91
C ALA A 52 -1.74 -5.11 6.95
N ASN A 53 -2.69 -5.09 6.02
CA ASN A 53 -2.91 -6.16 5.04
C ASN A 53 -2.30 -5.78 3.68
N PRO A 54 -2.01 -6.76 2.82
CA PRO A 54 -1.59 -6.48 1.44
C PRO A 54 -2.72 -5.93 0.54
N LEU A 55 -3.91 -5.75 1.11
CA LEU A 55 -5.10 -5.22 0.44
C LEU A 55 -4.99 -3.72 0.18
N GLN A 56 -5.68 -3.27 -0.86
CA GLN A 56 -5.97 -1.85 -1.00
C GLN A 56 -6.95 -1.42 0.10
N MET A 57 -6.78 -0.18 0.56
CA MET A 57 -7.78 0.42 1.43
C MET A 57 -9.08 0.60 0.64
N PRO A 58 -10.25 0.23 1.18
CA PRO A 58 -11.53 0.48 0.52
C PRO A 58 -11.68 1.95 0.14
N ASN A 59 -12.30 2.23 -1.00
CA ASN A 59 -12.43 3.59 -1.52
C ASN A 59 -13.19 4.49 -0.54
N GLU A 60 -14.21 3.94 0.12
CA GLU A 60 -15.03 4.62 1.12
C GLU A 60 -14.16 5.10 2.29
N VAL A 61 -13.32 4.22 2.83
CA VAL A 61 -12.36 4.54 3.90
C VAL A 61 -11.34 5.57 3.42
N SER A 62 -10.87 5.43 2.18
CA SER A 62 -9.95 6.40 1.56
C SER A 62 -10.54 7.79 1.44
N MET A 63 -11.83 7.90 1.15
CA MET A 63 -12.53 9.19 1.04
C MET A 63 -12.81 9.83 2.40
N LEU A 64 -12.99 9.02 3.45
CA LEU A 64 -13.30 9.50 4.81
C LEU A 64 -12.05 9.98 5.57
N LEU A 65 -10.90 9.39 5.26
CA LEU A 65 -9.60 9.72 5.85
C LEU A 65 -8.76 10.62 4.93
N ASP A 66 -9.43 11.35 4.03
CA ASP A 66 -8.78 12.20 3.05
C ASP A 66 -7.76 13.13 3.72
N GLU A 67 -6.67 13.36 3.02
CA GLU A 67 -5.50 14.12 3.46
C GLU A 67 -4.49 13.46 4.43
N LEU A 68 -4.81 12.32 5.04
CA LEU A 68 -3.86 11.65 5.93
C LEU A 68 -2.84 10.79 5.16
N PRO A 69 -1.58 10.72 5.62
CA PRO A 69 -0.62 9.82 5.04
C PRO A 69 -1.01 8.36 5.32
N VAL A 70 -1.19 7.58 4.26
CA VAL A 70 -1.47 6.14 4.32
C VAL A 70 -0.18 5.36 4.12
N PHE A 71 0.10 4.46 5.05
CA PHE A 71 1.29 3.63 5.11
C PHE A 71 0.90 2.17 4.94
N HIS A 72 1.38 1.53 3.88
CA HIS A 72 1.10 0.13 3.60
C HIS A 72 2.18 -0.78 4.19
N MET A 73 1.77 -1.88 4.81
CA MET A 73 2.68 -2.94 5.20
C MET A 73 3.22 -3.65 3.97
N ASN A 74 4.56 -3.73 3.89
CA ASN A 74 5.22 -4.53 2.87
C ASN A 74 5.40 -5.96 3.37
N TYR A 75 5.13 -6.91 2.48
CA TYR A 75 5.37 -8.32 2.70
C TYR A 75 6.64 -8.74 1.95
N SER A 76 7.59 -9.32 2.66
CA SER A 76 8.87 -9.78 2.09
C SER A 76 8.83 -11.27 1.81
N ALA A 77 9.67 -11.76 0.90
CA ALA A 77 9.86 -13.21 0.65
C ALA A 77 10.18 -13.98 1.95
N ILE A 78 10.86 -13.34 2.91
CA ILE A 78 11.13 -13.90 4.24
C ILE A 78 9.83 -14.25 4.99
N ALA A 79 8.75 -13.46 4.82
CA ALA A 79 7.46 -13.76 5.42
C ALA A 79 6.88 -15.08 4.86
N LEU A 80 6.94 -15.25 3.53
CA LEU A 80 6.56 -16.50 2.88
C LEU A 80 7.42 -17.68 3.37
N TYR A 81 8.74 -17.53 3.38
CA TYR A 81 9.66 -18.58 3.84
C TYR A 81 9.43 -18.95 5.31
N THR A 82 9.12 -17.97 6.17
CA THR A 82 8.77 -18.23 7.57
C THR A 82 7.48 -19.04 7.67
N THR A 83 6.48 -18.75 6.85
CA THR A 83 5.22 -19.51 6.83
C THR A 83 5.41 -20.91 6.29
N LEU A 84 6.19 -21.08 5.23
CA LEU A 84 6.59 -22.39 4.71
C LEU A 84 7.34 -23.21 5.78
N PHE A 85 8.30 -22.59 6.46
CA PHE A 85 9.04 -23.24 7.55
C PHE A 85 8.11 -23.69 8.67
N LYS A 86 7.15 -22.85 9.10
CA LYS A 86 6.14 -23.23 10.10
C LYS A 86 5.32 -24.44 9.67
N PHE A 87 4.87 -24.45 8.41
CA PHE A 87 4.16 -25.60 7.85
C PHE A 87 5.03 -26.86 7.94
N PHE A 88 6.23 -26.86 7.36
CA PHE A 88 7.08 -28.05 7.37
C PHE A 88 7.46 -28.51 8.78
N PHE A 89 7.73 -27.56 9.68
CA PHE A 89 8.08 -27.88 11.07
C PHE A 89 6.92 -28.57 11.81
N ASN A 90 5.69 -28.14 11.58
CA ASN A 90 4.50 -28.75 12.19
C ASN A 90 4.12 -30.10 11.58
N HIS A 91 4.60 -30.41 10.37
CA HIS A 91 4.30 -31.65 9.63
C HIS A 91 5.47 -32.65 9.60
N ASN A 92 6.57 -32.38 10.31
CA ASN A 92 7.70 -33.30 10.46
C ASN A 92 7.28 -34.54 11.27
N GLY A 93 6.63 -35.51 10.61
CA GLY A 93 6.21 -36.78 11.20
C GLY A 93 5.23 -37.60 10.37
N ASN A 94 4.45 -36.98 9.47
CA ASN A 94 3.52 -37.71 8.59
C ASN A 94 4.17 -37.95 7.22
N THR A 95 4.73 -39.14 7.04
CA THR A 95 5.47 -39.59 5.84
C THR A 95 4.58 -40.15 4.72
N SER A 96 3.27 -39.93 4.78
CA SER A 96 2.36 -40.38 3.73
C SER A 96 2.31 -39.35 2.62
N SER A 97 3.23 -39.46 1.66
CA SER A 97 3.31 -38.72 0.38
C SER A 97 3.52 -37.19 0.47
N PRO A 98 4.16 -36.59 -0.54
CA PRO A 98 4.39 -35.16 -0.53
C PRO A 98 3.12 -34.37 -0.80
N ARG A 99 2.74 -33.51 0.15
CA ARG A 99 1.59 -32.60 0.05
C ARG A 99 1.90 -31.44 -0.91
N MET A 100 0.98 -31.17 -1.85
CA MET A 100 1.07 -30.00 -2.73
C MET A 100 0.68 -28.74 -1.94
N LEU A 101 1.47 -27.67 -2.01
CA LEU A 101 1.14 -26.40 -1.37
C LEU A 101 0.58 -25.42 -2.40
N SER A 102 -0.60 -24.87 -2.11
CA SER A 102 -1.19 -23.80 -2.91
C SER A 102 -0.88 -22.46 -2.25
N ILE A 103 -0.26 -21.55 -3.00
CA ILE A 103 0.30 -20.31 -2.47
C ILE A 103 -0.13 -19.13 -3.32
N ASP A 104 -0.56 -18.04 -2.70
CA ASP A 104 -0.60 -16.72 -3.35
C ASP A 104 0.47 -15.80 -2.75
N PHE A 105 1.32 -15.25 -3.61
CA PHE A 105 2.36 -14.31 -3.20
C PHE A 105 2.83 -13.43 -4.36
N PHE A 106 3.53 -12.34 -4.03
CA PHE A 106 4.10 -11.39 -4.99
C PHE A 106 5.31 -11.99 -5.72
N ASN A 107 5.55 -11.58 -6.96
CA ASN A 107 6.75 -11.89 -7.75
C ASN A 107 7.07 -13.40 -7.81
N LYS A 108 6.15 -14.19 -8.38
CA LYS A 108 6.25 -15.65 -8.50
C LYS A 108 7.60 -16.13 -9.07
N GLU A 109 8.12 -15.45 -10.09
CA GLU A 109 9.36 -15.82 -10.76
C GLU A 109 10.59 -15.60 -9.87
N ASP A 110 10.61 -14.52 -9.07
CA ASP A 110 11.70 -14.25 -8.12
C ASP A 110 11.78 -15.32 -7.04
N ILE A 111 10.63 -15.77 -6.52
CA ILE A 111 10.56 -16.85 -5.51
C ILE A 111 11.15 -18.13 -6.09
N ARG A 112 10.75 -18.50 -7.31
CA ARG A 112 11.24 -19.72 -7.95
C ARG A 112 12.72 -19.69 -8.22
N LYS A 113 13.21 -18.54 -8.69
CA LYS A 113 14.64 -18.31 -8.89
C LYS A 113 15.42 -18.46 -7.58
N GLN A 114 14.97 -17.80 -6.50
CA GLN A 114 15.62 -17.89 -5.19
C GLN A 114 15.64 -19.33 -4.65
N LEU A 115 14.53 -20.06 -4.77
CA LEU A 115 14.49 -21.47 -4.35
C LEU A 115 15.46 -22.33 -5.18
N ALA A 116 15.51 -22.13 -6.51
CA ALA A 116 16.41 -22.87 -7.38
C ALA A 116 17.89 -22.58 -7.12
N GLU A 117 18.25 -21.32 -6.81
CA GLU A 117 19.61 -20.91 -6.44
C GLU A 117 20.11 -21.61 -5.17
N GLU A 118 19.20 -21.88 -4.23
CA GLU A 118 19.48 -22.62 -2.98
C GLU A 118 19.31 -24.15 -3.14
N GLY A 119 19.09 -24.65 -4.36
CA GLY A 119 18.91 -26.08 -4.64
C GLY A 119 17.58 -26.67 -4.15
N ILE A 120 16.59 -25.82 -3.86
CA ILE A 120 15.27 -26.24 -3.36
C ILE A 120 14.30 -26.41 -4.55
N SER A 121 13.76 -27.62 -4.72
CA SER A 121 12.71 -27.88 -5.72
C SER A 121 11.41 -27.15 -5.37
N SER A 122 10.82 -26.48 -6.35
CA SER A 122 9.52 -25.79 -6.24
C SER A 122 8.37 -26.57 -6.90
N GLU A 123 8.58 -27.82 -7.30
CA GLU A 123 7.56 -28.65 -7.98
C GLU A 123 6.31 -28.88 -7.12
N ARG A 124 6.46 -28.85 -5.80
CA ARG A 124 5.37 -28.99 -4.83
C ARG A 124 4.71 -27.67 -4.47
N LEU A 125 5.08 -26.57 -5.13
CA LEU A 125 4.57 -25.23 -4.86
C LEU A 125 3.76 -24.73 -6.06
N ARG A 126 2.44 -24.69 -5.90
CA ARG A 126 1.53 -24.05 -6.84
C ARG A 126 1.34 -22.59 -6.46
N ILE A 127 2.17 -21.73 -7.06
CA ILE A 127 2.18 -20.29 -6.79
C ILE A 127 1.29 -19.56 -7.79
N LYS A 128 0.28 -18.84 -7.28
CA LYS A 128 -0.46 -17.78 -7.97
C LYS A 128 0.17 -16.44 -7.63
N GLU A 129 0.34 -15.60 -8.64
CA GLU A 129 0.87 -14.25 -8.43
C GLU A 129 -0.21 -13.34 -7.86
N TYR A 130 0.04 -12.81 -6.67
CA TYR A 130 -0.86 -11.89 -5.98
C TYR A 130 -0.65 -10.45 -6.50
N HIS A 131 -1.77 -9.73 -6.64
CA HIS A 131 -1.79 -8.31 -6.91
C HIS A 131 -2.95 -7.66 -6.14
N ALA A 132 -2.79 -6.42 -5.71
CA ALA A 132 -3.71 -5.80 -4.75
C ALA A 132 -5.14 -5.54 -5.29
N SER A 133 -5.38 -5.70 -6.59
CA SER A 133 -6.70 -5.59 -7.22
C SER A 133 -7.30 -6.95 -7.61
N ILE A 134 -6.71 -8.05 -7.15
CA ILE A 134 -7.23 -9.39 -7.42
C ILE A 134 -8.55 -9.59 -6.69
N ASP A 135 -9.50 -10.24 -7.37
CA ASP A 135 -10.76 -10.63 -6.76
C ASP A 135 -10.51 -11.77 -5.75
N PRO A 136 -10.95 -11.66 -4.48
CA PRO A 136 -10.86 -12.75 -3.51
C PRO A 136 -11.45 -14.06 -4.03
N ALA A 137 -12.53 -14.00 -4.81
CA ALA A 137 -13.16 -15.19 -5.39
C ALA A 137 -12.23 -15.90 -6.40
N GLU A 138 -11.39 -15.16 -7.13
CA GLU A 138 -10.39 -15.75 -8.03
C GLU A 138 -9.34 -16.54 -7.24
N LEU A 139 -8.89 -16.00 -6.10
CA LEU A 139 -7.95 -16.68 -5.21
C LEU A 139 -8.57 -17.94 -4.60
N ILE A 140 -9.79 -17.84 -4.06
CA ILE A 140 -10.51 -19.00 -3.51
C ILE A 140 -10.62 -20.10 -4.56
N ASN A 141 -11.08 -19.77 -5.77
CA ASN A 141 -11.21 -20.74 -6.88
C ASN A 141 -9.86 -21.38 -7.26
N PHE A 142 -8.77 -20.61 -7.25
CA PHE A 142 -7.43 -21.15 -7.48
C PHE A 142 -7.03 -22.17 -6.40
N HIS A 143 -7.31 -21.87 -5.12
CA HIS A 143 -6.97 -22.75 -4.00
C HIS A 143 -7.87 -23.98 -3.92
N THR A 144 -9.19 -23.83 -4.07
CA THR A 144 -10.17 -24.93 -3.96
C THR A 144 -10.19 -25.83 -5.20
N GLY A 145 -10.00 -25.27 -6.41
CA GLY A 145 -9.87 -26.06 -7.64
C GLY A 145 -8.68 -27.03 -7.62
N SER A 146 -7.76 -26.83 -6.67
CA SER A 146 -6.60 -27.68 -6.42
C SER A 146 -6.90 -28.83 -5.45
N TRP A 147 -7.81 -28.60 -4.50
CA TRP A 147 -8.18 -29.56 -3.45
C TRP A 147 -8.85 -30.83 -3.99
N GLN A 148 -9.60 -30.72 -5.08
CA GLN A 148 -10.35 -31.85 -5.64
C GLN A 148 -9.50 -32.79 -6.52
N LYS A 149 -8.27 -32.41 -6.88
CA LYS A 149 -7.48 -33.13 -7.91
C LYS A 149 -6.19 -33.76 -7.41
N GLU A 150 -5.62 -33.31 -6.30
CA GLU A 150 -4.38 -33.86 -5.75
C GLU A 150 -4.45 -34.00 -4.22
N ASN A 151 -3.80 -35.06 -3.74
CA ASN A 151 -3.53 -35.43 -2.36
C ASN A 151 -3.46 -34.24 -1.38
N GLU A 152 -4.21 -34.34 -0.28
CA GLU A 152 -4.41 -33.36 0.80
C GLU A 152 -3.25 -32.38 1.02
N GLY A 153 -3.40 -31.14 0.54
CA GLY A 153 -2.42 -30.05 0.65
C GLY A 153 -2.83 -28.97 1.64
N ALA A 154 -1.92 -28.03 1.94
CA ALA A 154 -2.22 -26.82 2.71
C ALA A 154 -2.21 -25.58 1.81
N VAL A 155 -2.98 -24.57 2.21
CA VAL A 155 -3.02 -23.26 1.55
C VAL A 155 -2.18 -22.26 2.33
N ILE A 156 -1.35 -21.48 1.64
CA ILE A 156 -0.58 -20.38 2.22
C ILE A 156 -0.99 -19.11 1.50
N THR A 157 -1.73 -18.24 2.18
CA THR A 157 -2.31 -17.05 1.56
C THR A 157 -1.84 -15.76 2.22
N CYS A 158 -1.67 -14.69 1.43
CA CYS A 158 -1.50 -13.36 1.96
C CYS A 158 -2.82 -12.58 2.10
N HIS A 159 -3.94 -13.14 1.62
CA HIS A 159 -5.25 -12.50 1.61
C HIS A 159 -6.11 -12.94 2.83
N PRO A 160 -6.48 -12.03 3.75
CA PRO A 160 -7.23 -12.40 4.95
C PRO A 160 -8.60 -13.03 4.69
N GLU A 161 -9.41 -12.47 3.78
CA GLU A 161 -10.74 -13.04 3.49
C GLU A 161 -10.64 -14.47 2.91
N VAL A 162 -9.62 -14.75 2.11
CA VAL A 162 -9.33 -16.10 1.61
C VAL A 162 -8.92 -17.02 2.75
N TYR A 163 -8.10 -16.53 3.68
CA TYR A 163 -7.72 -17.29 4.88
C TYR A 163 -8.95 -17.64 5.74
N ASP A 164 -9.81 -16.67 6.02
CA ASP A 164 -11.00 -16.89 6.86
C ASP A 164 -11.97 -17.85 6.16
N SER A 165 -12.28 -17.62 4.88
CA SER A 165 -13.17 -18.47 4.09
C SER A 165 -12.69 -19.93 4.02
N LEU A 166 -11.42 -20.16 3.71
CA LEU A 166 -10.88 -21.53 3.61
C LEU A 166 -10.79 -22.21 4.97
N LYS A 167 -10.51 -21.45 6.04
CA LYS A 167 -10.46 -21.99 7.39
C LYS A 167 -11.85 -22.39 7.90
N GLU A 168 -12.90 -21.65 7.55
CA GLU A 168 -14.29 -22.02 7.82
C GLU A 168 -14.68 -23.33 7.10
N GLU A 169 -14.17 -23.55 5.90
CA GLU A 169 -14.30 -24.81 5.15
C GLU A 169 -13.38 -25.95 5.65
N GLN A 170 -12.72 -25.76 6.80
CA GLN A 170 -11.79 -26.73 7.41
C GLN A 170 -10.57 -27.09 6.54
N VAL A 171 -10.22 -26.23 5.57
CA VAL A 171 -8.98 -26.35 4.81
C VAL A 171 -7.81 -25.91 5.67
N GLU A 172 -6.76 -26.73 5.74
CA GLU A 172 -5.52 -26.34 6.42
C GLU A 172 -4.90 -25.13 5.73
N THR A 173 -5.01 -23.96 6.38
CA THR A 173 -4.66 -22.67 5.78
C THR A 173 -3.77 -21.85 6.71
N TYR A 174 -2.72 -21.26 6.15
CA TYR A 174 -1.76 -20.42 6.86
C TYR A 174 -1.77 -19.01 6.28
N LEU A 175 -1.99 -18.02 7.15
CA LEU A 175 -1.89 -16.61 6.77
C LEU A 175 -0.42 -16.15 6.78
N ILE A 176 0.05 -15.59 5.67
CA ILE A 176 1.32 -14.88 5.62
C ILE A 176 1.16 -13.58 6.42
N THR A 177 1.95 -13.42 7.48
CA THR A 177 1.94 -12.23 8.34
C THR A 177 3.26 -11.46 8.17
N PRO A 178 3.25 -10.12 8.30
CA PRO A 178 4.44 -9.33 8.09
C PRO A 178 5.51 -9.65 9.13
N THR A 179 6.79 -9.68 8.76
CA THR A 179 7.87 -10.00 9.70
C THR A 179 8.13 -8.86 10.69
N THR A 180 8.70 -9.18 11.85
CA THR A 180 9.06 -8.16 12.85
C THR A 180 9.96 -7.06 12.28
N PRO A 181 11.02 -7.37 11.49
CA PRO A 181 11.82 -6.33 10.83
C PRO A 181 11.01 -5.45 9.86
N CYS A 182 10.07 -6.01 9.09
CA CYS A 182 9.20 -5.24 8.19
C CYS A 182 8.32 -4.26 8.98
N VAL A 183 7.71 -4.70 10.08
CA VAL A 183 6.91 -3.82 10.97
C VAL A 183 7.79 -2.71 11.54
N LYS A 184 8.95 -3.04 12.12
CA LYS A 184 9.88 -2.04 12.69
C LYS A 184 10.36 -1.03 11.65
N SER A 185 10.66 -1.49 10.44
CA SER A 185 11.08 -0.62 9.33
C SER A 185 9.97 0.35 8.94
N LEU A 186 8.72 -0.11 8.82
CA LEU A 186 7.58 0.76 8.54
C LEU A 186 7.41 1.81 9.64
N LEU A 187 7.36 1.39 10.90
CA LEU A 187 7.16 2.30 12.04
C LEU A 187 8.26 3.37 12.10
N ASN A 188 9.53 3.00 11.90
CA ASN A 188 10.63 3.95 11.79
C ASN A 188 10.44 4.94 10.62
N SER A 189 10.01 4.44 9.46
CA SER A 189 9.75 5.30 8.30
C SER A 189 8.60 6.29 8.56
N ILE A 190 7.57 5.88 9.30
CA ILE A 190 6.46 6.75 9.69
C ILE A 190 6.97 7.85 10.62
N ILE A 191 7.79 7.51 11.61
CA ILE A 191 8.36 8.50 12.53
C ILE A 191 9.20 9.55 11.79
N ALA A 192 9.94 9.14 10.75
CA ALA A 192 10.69 10.06 9.90
C ALA A 192 9.74 10.93 9.06
N LYS A 193 8.81 10.30 8.31
CA LYS A 193 7.92 10.98 7.38
C LYS A 193 6.91 11.90 8.06
N VAL A 194 6.33 11.50 9.18
CA VAL A 194 5.36 12.33 9.91
C VAL A 194 6.04 13.59 10.46
N LYS A 195 7.30 13.52 10.88
CA LYS A 195 8.07 14.73 11.24
C LYS A 195 8.24 15.67 10.05
N ASP A 196 8.43 15.14 8.85
CA ASP A 196 8.53 15.96 7.64
C ASP A 196 7.18 16.56 7.23
N TYR A 197 6.09 15.79 7.31
CA TYR A 197 4.72 16.31 7.14
C TYR A 197 4.38 17.39 8.19
N GLN A 198 4.79 17.19 9.44
CA GLN A 198 4.59 18.17 10.51
C GLN A 198 5.41 19.45 10.31
N LYS A 199 6.62 19.36 9.74
CA LYS A 199 7.43 20.53 9.35
C LYS A 199 6.80 21.29 8.19
N ILE A 200 6.27 20.58 7.19
CA ILE A 200 5.52 21.19 6.08
C ILE A 200 4.27 21.90 6.62
N SER A 201 3.53 21.29 7.56
CA SER A 201 2.36 21.91 8.19
C SER A 201 2.68 23.00 9.23
N GLN A 202 3.92 23.11 9.69
CA GLN A 202 4.35 24.18 10.61
C GLN A 202 4.94 25.38 9.85
N ALA A 203 5.30 25.22 8.58
CA ALA A 203 5.75 26.32 7.72
C ALA A 203 4.58 27.19 7.19
N GLU A 204 3.35 26.69 7.21
CA GLU A 204 2.14 27.49 6.98
C GLU A 204 1.11 27.15 8.05
N ASN A 205 0.71 28.13 8.88
CA ASN A 205 -0.26 27.99 9.99
C ASN A 205 -1.71 27.66 9.54
N PHE A 206 -1.88 27.03 8.39
CA PHE A 206 -3.16 26.85 7.73
C PHE A 206 -3.20 25.56 6.91
N ARG A 207 -4.31 24.82 7.02
CA ARG A 207 -4.70 23.71 6.15
C ARG A 207 -5.25 24.26 4.83
N VAL A 208 -4.87 23.66 3.71
CA VAL A 208 -5.38 24.00 2.38
C VAL A 208 -6.56 23.09 2.06
N ARG A 209 -7.77 23.66 1.97
CA ARG A 209 -8.98 22.90 1.63
C ARG A 209 -9.53 23.34 0.27
N TYR A 210 -9.84 22.40 -0.61
CA TYR A 210 -10.43 22.66 -1.93
C TYR A 210 -11.96 22.46 -1.89
N GLU A 211 -12.71 23.39 -1.27
CA GLU A 211 -14.15 23.22 -0.99
C GLU A 211 -15.03 23.09 -2.25
N LYS A 212 -14.68 23.74 -3.38
CA LYS A 212 -15.43 23.65 -4.64
C LYS A 212 -14.78 22.78 -5.72
N ALA A 213 -13.53 22.34 -5.52
CA ALA A 213 -12.88 21.40 -6.45
C ALA A 213 -13.20 19.93 -6.12
N GLY A 214 -14.08 19.65 -5.14
CA GLY A 214 -14.43 18.27 -4.75
C GLY A 214 -15.07 17.45 -5.88
N SER A 215 -15.87 18.08 -6.76
CA SER A 215 -16.39 17.41 -7.97
C SER A 215 -15.29 17.13 -8.98
N LEU A 216 -14.38 18.08 -9.19
CA LEU A 216 -13.23 17.95 -10.07
C LEU A 216 -12.26 16.87 -9.58
N LEU A 217 -11.93 16.85 -8.29
CA LEU A 217 -11.08 15.81 -7.67
C LEU A 217 -11.70 14.41 -7.77
N LYS A 218 -13.03 14.31 -7.62
CA LYS A 218 -13.77 13.06 -7.85
C LYS A 218 -13.74 12.62 -9.31
N GLU A 219 -13.89 13.56 -10.24
CA GLU A 219 -13.82 13.28 -11.68
C GLU A 219 -12.42 12.77 -12.09
N ILE A 220 -11.37 13.41 -11.57
CA ILE A 220 -9.97 13.02 -11.82
C ILE A 220 -9.61 11.70 -11.10
N GLY A 221 -10.40 11.29 -10.09
CA GLY A 221 -10.09 10.12 -9.26
C GLY A 221 -8.83 10.31 -8.40
N MET A 222 -8.55 11.55 -7.98
CA MET A 222 -7.36 11.92 -7.22
C MET A 222 -7.70 12.65 -5.92
N SER A 223 -6.90 12.40 -4.88
CA SER A 223 -7.04 13.13 -3.61
C SER A 223 -6.52 14.56 -3.70
N GLY A 224 -7.10 15.47 -2.91
CA GLY A 224 -6.62 16.85 -2.79
C GLY A 224 -5.16 16.93 -2.33
N THR A 225 -4.68 15.95 -1.56
CA THR A 225 -3.28 15.82 -1.18
C THR A 225 -2.34 15.44 -2.31
N THR A 226 -2.79 14.65 -3.28
CA THR A 226 -1.99 14.33 -4.46
C THR A 226 -1.72 15.60 -5.25
N ILE A 227 -2.74 16.44 -5.41
CA ILE A 227 -2.63 17.75 -6.06
C ILE A 227 -1.80 18.74 -5.23
N HIS A 228 -2.01 18.79 -3.91
CA HIS A 228 -1.23 19.65 -3.02
C HIS A 228 0.26 19.27 -3.00
N ARG A 229 0.58 17.97 -2.87
CA ARG A 229 1.97 17.48 -2.95
C ARG A 229 2.61 17.76 -4.30
N LEU A 230 1.82 17.69 -5.38
CA LEU A 230 2.29 18.04 -6.72
C LEU A 230 2.62 19.54 -6.79
N GLY A 231 1.75 20.40 -6.23
CA GLY A 231 2.01 21.84 -6.08
C GLY A 231 3.29 22.12 -5.30
N CYS A 232 3.43 21.55 -4.10
CA CYS A 232 4.65 21.72 -3.29
C CYS A 232 5.91 21.21 -4.01
N LEU A 233 5.81 20.12 -4.77
CA LEU A 233 6.93 19.62 -5.55
C LEU A 233 7.31 20.60 -6.66
N CYS A 234 6.33 21.13 -7.40
CA CYS A 234 6.55 22.17 -8.42
C CYS A 234 7.16 23.45 -7.82
N ASP A 235 6.68 23.89 -6.66
CA ASP A 235 7.23 25.03 -5.94
C ASP A 235 8.69 24.78 -5.53
N SER A 236 9.00 23.57 -5.04
CA SER A 236 10.38 23.20 -4.67
C SER A 236 11.34 23.10 -5.86
N ILE A 237 10.82 22.79 -7.05
CA ILE A 237 11.55 22.76 -8.32
C ILE A 237 11.69 24.19 -8.90
N GLY A 238 10.83 25.13 -8.46
CA GLY A 238 10.74 26.48 -8.99
C GLY A 238 10.04 26.54 -10.34
N SER A 239 9.26 25.52 -10.70
CA SER A 239 8.57 25.44 -11.98
C SER A 239 7.35 24.50 -11.91
N ASN A 240 6.28 24.88 -12.60
CA ASN A 240 5.13 23.99 -12.85
C ASN A 240 5.39 22.96 -13.96
N ASN A 241 6.63 22.87 -14.43
CA ASN A 241 7.06 21.91 -15.43
C ASN A 241 7.71 20.72 -14.72
N ILE A 242 7.20 19.52 -14.95
CA ILE A 242 7.64 18.32 -14.26
C ILE A 242 7.72 17.11 -15.18
N THR A 243 8.74 16.28 -14.98
CA THR A 243 8.91 14.98 -15.62
C THR A 243 8.36 13.87 -14.73
N ALA A 244 8.01 12.72 -15.34
CA ALA A 244 7.64 11.54 -14.58
C ALA A 244 8.75 11.05 -13.61
N ALA A 245 10.02 11.33 -13.92
CA ALA A 245 11.15 10.95 -13.07
C ALA A 245 11.25 11.83 -11.82
N GLU A 246 11.08 13.14 -11.97
CA GLU A 246 11.04 14.10 -10.85
C GLU A 246 9.84 13.83 -9.96
N LEU A 247 8.68 13.55 -10.55
CA LEU A 247 7.49 13.16 -9.81
C LEU A 247 7.70 11.86 -9.04
N ALA A 248 8.26 10.83 -9.68
CA ALA A 248 8.56 9.55 -9.02
C ALA A 248 9.50 9.74 -7.82
N LYS A 249 10.53 10.57 -7.99
CA LYS A 249 11.49 10.90 -6.93
C LYS A 249 10.82 11.68 -5.79
N GLY A 250 10.10 12.76 -6.11
CA GLY A 250 9.44 13.62 -5.12
C GLY A 250 8.33 12.89 -4.35
N PHE A 251 7.62 11.97 -5.00
CA PHE A 251 6.54 11.23 -4.37
C PHE A 251 7.01 9.93 -3.70
N SER A 252 8.25 9.52 -3.94
CA SER A 252 8.80 8.21 -3.55
C SER A 252 7.93 7.05 -4.07
N ILE A 253 7.53 7.13 -5.34
CA ILE A 253 6.71 6.13 -6.04
C ILE A 253 7.44 5.59 -7.26
N THR A 254 6.93 4.51 -7.86
CA THR A 254 7.50 3.98 -9.09
C THR A 254 7.33 4.96 -10.26
N LEU A 255 8.24 4.89 -11.24
CA LEU A 255 8.12 5.67 -12.49
C LEU A 255 6.81 5.38 -13.24
N ARG A 256 6.29 4.15 -13.15
CA ARG A 256 5.00 3.76 -13.73
C ARG A 256 3.85 4.49 -13.03
N SER A 257 3.86 4.54 -11.70
CA SER A 257 2.86 5.26 -10.91
C SER A 257 2.89 6.76 -11.20
N ALA A 258 4.08 7.35 -11.30
CA ALA A 258 4.25 8.75 -11.67
C ALA A 258 3.72 9.07 -13.08
N ARG A 259 4.00 8.20 -14.06
CA ARG A 259 3.43 8.34 -15.41
C ARG A 259 1.91 8.28 -15.39
N ARG A 260 1.33 7.31 -14.66
CA ARG A 260 -0.13 7.20 -14.52
C ARG A 260 -0.73 8.50 -13.99
N ILE A 261 -0.13 9.09 -12.95
CA ILE A 261 -0.58 10.36 -12.38
C ILE A 261 -0.57 11.48 -13.43
N LEU A 262 0.53 11.63 -14.18
CA LEU A 262 0.66 12.69 -15.20
C LEU A 262 -0.29 12.49 -16.38
N THR A 263 -0.48 11.25 -16.83
CA THR A 263 -1.45 10.91 -17.89
C THR A 263 -2.88 11.21 -17.42
N THR A 264 -3.25 10.83 -16.19
CA THR A 264 -4.57 11.15 -15.65
C THR A 264 -4.80 12.66 -15.59
N LEU A 265 -3.80 13.46 -15.22
CA LEU A 265 -3.93 14.93 -15.24
C LEU A 265 -4.01 15.49 -16.67
N GLU A 266 -3.33 14.87 -17.63
CA GLU A 266 -3.39 15.25 -19.05
C GLU A 266 -4.77 14.96 -19.65
N ASP A 267 -5.34 13.79 -19.35
CA ASP A 267 -6.68 13.38 -19.82
C ASP A 267 -7.77 14.36 -19.37
N HIS A 268 -7.61 14.92 -18.17
CA HIS A 268 -8.51 15.92 -17.60
C HIS A 268 -8.14 17.37 -17.97
N ARG A 269 -7.18 17.56 -18.88
CA ARG A 269 -6.70 18.88 -19.36
C ARG A 269 -6.11 19.78 -18.26
N ILE A 270 -5.58 19.16 -17.21
CA ILE A 270 -4.91 19.82 -16.08
C ILE A 270 -3.40 19.83 -16.29
N ALA A 271 -2.88 18.81 -16.97
CA ALA A 271 -1.52 18.78 -17.46
C ALA A 271 -1.48 18.91 -18.99
N LYS A 272 -0.38 19.46 -19.52
CA LYS A 272 -0.10 19.50 -20.95
C LYS A 272 1.35 19.14 -21.21
N VAL A 273 1.61 18.26 -22.17
CA VAL A 273 2.98 18.03 -22.64
C VAL A 273 3.49 19.28 -23.34
N ILE A 274 4.57 19.86 -22.82
CA ILE A 274 5.20 21.09 -23.34
C ILE A 274 6.56 20.85 -23.98
N GLY A 275 7.07 19.62 -23.90
CA GLY A 275 8.32 19.27 -24.55
C GLY A 275 8.82 17.87 -24.18
N GLU A 276 10.03 17.58 -24.65
CA GLU A 276 10.76 16.36 -24.37
C GLU A 276 12.13 16.71 -23.77
N GLU A 277 12.48 16.07 -22.65
CA GLU A 277 13.79 16.18 -22.03
C GLU A 277 14.82 15.45 -22.92
N GLN A 278 15.74 16.19 -23.53
CA GLN A 278 16.83 15.59 -24.32
C GLN A 278 17.94 15.07 -23.41
N ILE A 279 18.06 13.74 -23.32
CA ILE A 279 19.21 13.08 -22.73
C ILE A 279 20.16 12.67 -23.86
N LYS A 280 21.48 12.90 -23.70
CA LYS A 280 22.50 12.33 -24.57
C LYS A 280 22.53 10.79 -24.40
N GLY A 281 21.72 10.05 -25.16
CA GLY A 281 21.70 8.58 -25.14
C GLY A 281 20.45 7.95 -25.80
N ARG A 282 20.46 6.63 -26.03
CA ARG A 282 19.31 5.86 -26.55
C ARG A 282 18.29 5.58 -25.45
N GLY A 283 17.01 5.90 -25.68
CA GLY A 283 15.91 5.58 -24.75
C GLY A 283 14.55 6.14 -25.19
N ARG A 284 13.46 5.72 -24.52
CA ARG A 284 12.09 6.22 -24.75
C ARG A 284 11.98 7.70 -24.36
N PRO A 285 11.27 8.55 -25.13
CA PRO A 285 11.10 9.97 -24.83
C PRO A 285 10.65 10.23 -23.40
N ARG A 286 11.22 11.27 -22.78
CA ARG A 286 10.81 11.77 -21.47
C ARG A 286 10.04 13.07 -21.67
N TYR A 287 8.72 12.97 -21.63
CA TYR A 287 7.86 14.14 -21.73
C TYR A 287 7.99 15.03 -20.49
N VAL A 288 8.03 16.34 -20.75
CA VAL A 288 7.91 17.40 -19.74
C VAL A 288 6.46 17.86 -19.76
N TYR A 289 5.80 17.76 -18.61
CA TYR A 289 4.41 18.16 -18.41
C TYR A 289 4.35 19.52 -17.71
N HIS A 290 3.59 20.45 -18.27
CA HIS A 290 3.19 21.67 -17.57
C HIS A 290 1.90 21.39 -16.82
N ILE A 291 1.86 21.70 -15.52
CA ILE A 291 0.67 21.54 -14.68
C ILE A 291 0.00 22.90 -14.51
N ASP A 292 -1.27 23.00 -14.93
CA ASP A 292 -2.09 24.18 -14.73
C ASP A 292 -2.87 24.06 -13.41
N PHE A 293 -2.32 24.65 -12.35
CA PHE A 293 -2.98 24.69 -11.05
C PHE A 293 -4.15 25.68 -11.00
N ASN A 294 -4.40 26.51 -12.03
CA ASN A 294 -5.48 27.50 -12.00
C ASN A 294 -6.87 26.86 -11.83
N GLN A 295 -7.03 25.63 -12.32
CA GLN A 295 -8.28 24.86 -12.17
C GLN A 295 -8.53 24.44 -10.71
N PHE A 296 -7.48 24.40 -9.88
CA PHE A 296 -7.58 24.13 -8.44
C PHE A 296 -7.48 25.40 -7.58
N ASN A 297 -6.91 26.48 -8.12
CA ASN A 297 -6.64 27.74 -7.42
C ASN A 297 -7.86 28.65 -7.27
N VAL A 298 -9.03 28.27 -7.78
CA VAL A 298 -10.24 29.11 -7.74
C VAL A 298 -10.72 29.36 -6.29
N ASP A 299 -10.36 28.51 -5.33
CA ASP A 299 -10.85 28.60 -3.94
C ASP A 299 -9.84 28.07 -2.90
N LYS A 300 -8.55 28.43 -3.01
CA LYS A 300 -7.55 28.10 -1.97
C LYS A 300 -7.88 28.88 -0.69
N ARG A 301 -8.59 28.27 0.26
CA ARG A 301 -8.75 28.84 1.61
C ARG A 301 -7.77 28.21 2.58
N LEU A 302 -7.08 29.09 3.28
CA LEU A 302 -6.21 28.80 4.41
C LEU A 302 -7.12 28.69 5.65
N ILE A 303 -7.31 27.48 6.17
CA ILE A 303 -8.13 27.23 7.37
C ILE A 303 -7.20 26.95 8.55
N PRO A 304 -7.36 27.59 9.72
CA PRO A 304 -6.55 27.30 10.89
C PRO A 304 -6.56 25.79 11.20
N ALA A 305 -5.39 25.21 11.44
CA ALA A 305 -5.27 23.77 11.73
C ALA A 305 -6.00 23.35 13.02
N TYR A 306 -6.38 24.32 13.86
CA TYR A 306 -7.16 24.17 15.07
C TYR A 306 -8.32 25.16 15.05
N GLY A 307 -9.55 24.64 14.94
CA GLY A 307 -10.81 25.36 14.93
C GLY A 307 -11.96 24.40 14.72
#